data_AF-A0A7Y9NKN2-F1
#
_entry.id   AF-A0A7Y9NKN2-F1
#
_cell.length_a   1.000
_cell.length_b   1.000
_cell.length_c   1.000
_cell.angle_alpha   90.00
_cell.angle_beta   90.00
_cell.angle_gamma   90.00
#
_symmetry.space_group_name_H-M   'P 1'
#
loop_
_entity.id
_entity.type
_entity.pdbx_description
1 polymer ?
#
loop_
_entity_poly.entity_id
_entity_poly.type
_entity_poly.pdbx_seq_one_letter_code
_entity_poly.pdbx_strand_id
1 'polypeptide(L)' 'MSALIASGQVAQITYHLSRAMDNGLTQGQASEVLTHIAFYAGWPNAFSALPVVKDVFEKRQKH' A
#
# COMPACT_ATOMS: atom_id res chain seq x y z
N MET A 1 -4.16 6.43 -2.83
CA MET A 1 -3.14 5.52 -2.27
C MET A 1 -1.76 5.82 -2.84
N SER A 2 -1.54 5.71 -4.15
CA SER A 2 -0.21 5.90 -4.78
C SER A 2 0.46 7.23 -4.45
N ALA A 3 -0.30 8.34 -4.43
CA ALA A 3 0.22 9.66 -4.04
C ALA A 3 0.72 9.72 -2.58
N LEU A 4 0.08 9.01 -1.66
CA LEU A 4 0.51 8.96 -0.25
C LEU A 4 1.82 8.20 -0.11
N ILE A 5 1.96 7.08 -0.85
CA ILE A 5 3.20 6.31 -0.87
C ILE A 5 4.32 7.12 -1.51
N ALA A 6 4.07 7.74 -2.66
CA ALA A 6 5.06 8.54 -3.39
C ALA A 6 5.56 9.77 -2.59
N SER A 7 4.75 10.29 -1.67
CA SER A 7 5.09 11.42 -0.80
C SER A 7 5.54 11.02 0.61
N GLY A 8 5.74 9.72 0.87
CA GLY A 8 6.19 9.22 2.17
C GLY A 8 5.16 9.36 3.30
N GLN A 9 3.88 9.58 2.99
CA GLN A 9 2.80 9.74 3.98
C GLN A 9 2.30 8.38 4.50
N VAL A 10 3.21 7.63 5.11
CA VAL A 10 2.98 6.23 5.52
C VAL A 10 1.82 6.07 6.51
N ALA A 11 1.63 7.03 7.42
CA ALA A 11 0.59 7.00 8.44
C ALA A 11 -0.85 6.93 7.87
N GLN A 12 -1.06 7.40 6.63
CA GLN A 12 -2.37 7.40 5.98
C GLN A 12 -2.62 6.12 5.14
N ILE A 13 -1.59 5.29 4.92
CA ILE A 13 -1.68 4.12 4.03
C ILE A 13 -2.69 3.10 4.55
N THR A 14 -2.70 2.80 5.86
CA THR A 14 -3.62 1.78 6.43
C THR A 14 -5.07 2.06 6.08
N TYR A 15 -5.53 3.29 6.33
CA TYR A 15 -6.91 3.69 6.07
C TYR A 15 -7.24 3.65 4.57
N HIS A 16 -6.40 4.27 3.74
CA HIS A 16 -6.67 4.37 2.31
C HIS A 16 -6.55 3.03 1.56
N LEU A 17 -5.61 2.16 1.96
CA LEU A 17 -5.49 0.83 1.39
C LEU A 17 -6.70 -0.02 1.79
N SER A 18 -7.11 0.01 3.07
CA SER A 18 -8.29 -0.73 3.53
C SER A 18 -9.53 -0.30 2.75
N ARG A 19 -9.79 1.01 2.67
CA ARG A 19 -10.91 1.54 1.89
C ARG A 19 -10.84 1.20 0.40
N ALA A 20 -9.64 1.20 -0.19
CA ALA A 20 -9.49 0.81 -1.59
C ALA A 20 -9.82 -0.67 -1.81
N MET A 21 -9.44 -1.55 -0.88
CA MET A 21 -9.75 -2.98 -0.94
C MET A 21 -11.24 -3.25 -0.68
N ASP A 22 -11.90 -2.46 0.18
CA ASP A 22 -13.36 -2.52 0.35
C ASP A 22 -14.10 -2.16 -0.95
N ASN A 23 -13.47 -1.35 -1.79
CA ASN A 23 -13.97 -0.98 -3.12
C ASN A 23 -13.51 -1.93 -4.23
N GLY A 24 -12.96 -3.11 -3.89
CA GLY A 24 -12.61 -4.15 -4.85
C GLY A 24 -11.15 -4.17 -5.32
N LEU A 25 -10.27 -3.32 -4.77
CA LEU A 25 -8.83 -3.45 -5.02
C LEU A 25 -8.31 -4.78 -4.45
N THR A 26 -7.65 -5.57 -5.27
CA THR A 26 -7.07 -6.85 -4.84
C THR A 26 -5.67 -6.68 -4.22
N GLN A 27 -5.22 -7.67 -3.45
CA GLN A 27 -3.84 -7.69 -2.93
C GLN A 27 -2.79 -7.68 -4.05
N GLY A 28 -3.07 -8.34 -5.18
CA GLY A 28 -2.22 -8.33 -6.37
C GLY A 28 -2.04 -6.93 -6.94
N GLN A 29 -3.15 -6.22 -7.17
CA GLN A 29 -3.12 -4.83 -7.66
C GLN A 29 -2.41 -3.88 -6.69
N ALA A 30 -2.63 -4.04 -5.38
CA ALA A 30 -1.91 -3.25 -4.38
C ALA A 30 -0.39 -3.52 -4.40
N SER A 31 0.02 -4.76 -4.65
CA SER A 31 1.43 -5.15 -4.81
C SER A 31 2.04 -4.57 -6.09
N GLU A 32 1.27 -4.53 -7.20
CA GLU A 32 1.69 -3.86 -8.44
C GLU A 32 1.91 -2.36 -8.23
N VAL A 33 1.06 -1.68 -7.45
CA VAL A 33 1.25 -0.26 -7.12
C VAL A 33 2.56 -0.05 -6.36
N LEU A 34 2.88 -0.90 -5.36
CA LEU A 34 4.17 -0.82 -4.65
C LEU A 34 5.36 -1.02 -5.60
N THR A 35 5.28 -1.98 -6.52
CA THR A 35 6.30 -2.20 -7.55
C THR A 35 6.46 -0.95 -8.42
N HIS A 36 5.36 -0.36 -8.89
CA HIS A 36 5.41 0.86 -9.70
C HIS A 36 6.03 2.05 -8.94
N ILE A 37 5.71 2.21 -7.65
CA ILE A 37 6.32 3.22 -6.78
C ILE A 37 7.83 3.02 -6.68
N ALA A 38 8.32 1.79 -6.54
CA ALA A 38 9.76 1.54 -6.43
C ALA A 38 10.55 2.11 -7.63
N PHE A 39 9.98 2.01 -8.83
CA PHE A 39 10.58 2.55 -10.05
C PHE A 39 10.33 4.07 -10.26
N TYR A 40 9.13 4.57 -9.93
CA TYR A 40 8.74 5.95 -10.27
C TYR A 40 8.90 6.97 -9.14
N ALA A 41 8.83 6.52 -7.88
CA ALA A 41 8.95 7.35 -6.69
C ALA A 41 10.08 6.90 -5.76
N GLY A 42 10.85 5.88 -6.17
CA GLY A 42 12.04 5.40 -5.50
C GLY A 42 11.79 4.28 -4.49
N TRP A 43 12.77 3.39 -4.40
CA TRP A 43 12.82 2.28 -3.44
C TRP A 43 12.59 2.69 -1.98
N PRO A 44 13.11 3.83 -1.45
CA PRO A 44 12.85 4.22 -0.06
C PRO A 44 11.37 4.40 0.28
N ASN A 45 10.59 4.97 -0.65
CA ASN A 45 9.15 5.16 -0.46
C ASN A 45 8.38 3.83 -0.48
N ALA A 46 8.74 2.93 -1.40
CA ALA A 46 8.16 1.59 -1.44
C ALA A 46 8.47 0.78 -0.16
N PHE A 47 9.74 0.78 0.28
CA PHE A 47 10.14 0.08 1.50
C PHE A 47 9.47 0.64 2.77
N SER A 48 9.26 1.95 2.84
CA SER A 48 8.55 2.57 3.96
C SER A 48 7.07 2.16 4.03
N ALA A 49 6.45 1.86 2.88
CA ALA A 49 5.06 1.42 2.81
C ALA A 49 4.87 -0.09 3.05
N LEU A 50 5.85 -0.92 2.72
CA LEU A 50 5.75 -2.38 2.78
C LEU A 50 5.23 -2.94 4.13
N PRO A 51 5.75 -2.52 5.31
CA PRO A 51 5.29 -3.05 6.59
C PRO A 51 3.81 -2.77 6.85
N VAL A 52 3.34 -1.59 6.43
CA VAL A 52 1.96 -1.15 6.62
C VAL A 52 1.01 -1.89 5.68
N VAL A 53 1.41 -2.07 4.42
CA VAL A 53 0.63 -2.86 3.45
C VAL A 53 0.50 -4.32 3.91
N LYS A 54 1.60 -4.90 4.39
CA LYS A 54 1.61 -6.26 4.94
C LYS A 54 0.65 -6.42 6.12
N ASP A 55 0.68 -5.49 7.08
CA ASP A 55 -0.22 -5.50 8.25
C ASP A 55 -1.71 -5.45 7.84
N VAL A 56 -2.06 -4.64 6.83
CA VAL A 56 -3.44 -4.60 6.30
C VAL A 56 -3.84 -5.94 5.68
N PHE A 57 -2.96 -6.58 4.92
CA PHE A 57 -3.24 -7.89 4.31
C PHE A 57 -3.45 -8.96 5.37
N GLU A 58 -2.58 -9.02 6.38
CA GLU A 58 -2.67 -10.00 7.47
C GLU A 58 -3.95 -9.82 8.30
N LYS A 59 -4.35 -8.57 8.59
CA LYS A 59 -5.61 -8.28 9.30
C LYS A 59 -6.83 -8.74 8.52
N ARG A 60 -6.81 -8.63 7.19
CA ARG A 60 -7.92 -9.06 6.32
C ARG A 60 -8.00 -10.56 6.12
N GLN A 61 -6.89 -11.29 6.23
CA GLN A 61 -6.90 -12.76 6.14
C GLN A 61 -7.50 -13.43 7.39
N LYS A 62 -7.54 -12.71 8.52
CA LYS A 62 -8.08 -13.20 9.80
C LYS A 62 -9.60 -12.96 9.95
N HIS A 63 -10.25 -12.38 8.95
CA HIS A 63 -11.70 -12.19 8.86
C HIS A 63 -12.25 -13.01 7.70
#